data_AF-A0A930DYB6-F1
#
_entry.id   AF-A0A930DYB6-F1
#
_cell.length_a   1.000
_cell.length_b   1.000
_cell.length_c   1.000
_cell.angle_alpha   90.00
_cell.angle_beta   90.00
_cell.angle_gamma   90.00
#
_symmetry.space_group_name_H-M   'P 1'
#
loop_
_entity.id
_entity.type
_entity.pdbx_description
1 polymer ?
#
loop_
_entity_poly.entity_id
_entity_poly.type
_entity_poly.pdbx_seq_one_letter_code
_entity_poly.pdbx_strand_id
1 'polypeptide(L)'
;MDSSKKINIIVDLTKLLVTILVACGLVVIVVFATSSDPMNAFFSFFVGPFTSARRIGNIVEAACPLMFTALAVLMIFGAGLFSMITEGA
;
A
#
# COMPACT_ATOMS: atom_id res chain seq x y z
N MET A 1 9.58 32.27 9.37
CA MET A 1 9.30 30.83 9.16
C MET A 1 9.54 30.13 10.49
N ASP A 2 8.47 29.91 11.24
CA ASP A 2 8.49 29.62 12.68
C ASP A 2 9.25 28.33 13.03
N SER A 3 10.16 28.42 14.01
CA SER A 3 10.98 27.31 14.50
C SER A 3 10.15 26.07 14.86
N SER A 4 8.93 26.26 15.35
CA SER A 4 8.01 25.16 15.73
C SER A 4 7.57 24.30 14.54
N LYS A 5 7.42 24.86 13.34
CA LYS A 5 7.06 24.07 12.13
C LYS A 5 8.21 23.16 11.68
N LYS A 6 9.46 23.62 11.81
CA LYS A 6 10.64 22.81 11.45
C LYS A 6 10.80 21.60 12.38
N ILE A 7 10.55 21.79 13.67
CA ILE A 7 10.63 20.71 14.67
C ILE A 7 9.56 19.64 14.38
N ASN A 8 8.32 20.03 14.12
CA ASN A 8 7.25 19.08 13.78
C ASN A 8 7.57 18.29 12.50
N ILE A 9 8.08 18.94 11.45
CA ILE A 9 8.47 18.25 10.21
C ILE A 9 9.60 17.24 10.46
N ILE A 10 10.60 17.59 11.27
CA ILE A 10 11.71 16.66 11.59
C ILE A 10 11.19 15.48 12.41
N VAL A 11 10.28 15.71 13.36
CA VAL A 11 9.68 14.65 14.17
C VAL A 11 8.82 13.73 13.31
N ASP A 12 7.98 14.27 12.42
CA ASP A 12 7.15 13.48 11.51
C ASP A 12 7.98 12.68 10.51
N LEU A 13 9.04 13.28 9.95
CA LEU A 13 9.98 12.58 9.08
C LEU A 13 10.67 11.43 9.81
N THR A 14 11.07 11.66 11.06
CA THR A 14 11.71 10.64 11.91
C THR A 14 10.74 9.51 12.22
N LYS A 15 9.50 9.82 12.60
CA LYS A 15 8.44 8.81 12.81
C LYS A 15 8.19 7.98 11.56
N LEU A 16 8.11 8.63 10.39
CA LEU A 16 7.90 7.96 9.11
C LEU A 16 9.07 7.03 8.80
N LEU A 17 10.31 7.48 8.97
CA LEU A 17 11.50 6.64 8.79
C LEU A 17 11.53 5.44 9.73
N VAL A 18 11.22 5.63 11.01
CA VAL A 18 11.15 4.53 12.00
C VAL A 18 10.05 3.54 11.61
N THR A 19 8.90 4.03 11.17
CA THR A 19 7.77 3.18 10.75
C THR A 19 8.16 2.32 9.55
N ILE A 20 8.81 2.92 8.54
CA ILE A 20 9.30 2.20 7.37
C ILE A 20 10.32 1.13 7.76
N LEU A 21 11.26 1.45 8.65
CA LEU A 21 12.26 0.49 9.14
C LEU A 21 11.62 -0.70 9.84
N VAL A 22 10.67 -0.45 10.75
CA VAL A 22 9.96 -1.52 11.49
C VAL A 22 9.14 -2.37 10.53
N ALA A 23 8.42 -1.76 9.60
CA ALA A 23 7.64 -2.48 8.59
C ALA A 23 8.54 -3.35 7.70
N CYS A 24 9.66 -2.82 7.22
CA CYS A 24 10.62 -3.56 6.40
C CYS A 24 11.19 -4.75 7.17
N GLY A 25 11.58 -4.56 8.44
CA GLY A 25 12.05 -5.64 9.31
C GLY A 25 11.02 -6.75 9.50
N LEU A 26 9.75 -6.39 9.73
CA LEU A 26 8.66 -7.36 9.86
C LEU A 26 8.46 -8.17 8.57
N VAL A 27 8.46 -7.51 7.41
CA VAL A 27 8.33 -8.19 6.11
C VAL A 27 9.46 -9.21 5.93
N VAL A 28 10.70 -8.85 6.27
CA VAL A 28 11.83 -9.78 6.18
C VAL A 28 11.62 -11.00 7.07
N ILE A 29 11.22 -10.81 8.32
CA ILE A 29 10.95 -11.91 9.26
C ILE A 29 9.87 -12.86 8.72
N VAL A 30 8.75 -12.31 8.23
CA VAL A 30 7.63 -13.10 7.70
C VAL A 30 8.05 -13.89 6.46
N VAL A 31 8.82 -13.28 5.55
CA VAL A 31 9.32 -13.95 4.34
C VAL A 31 10.27 -15.09 4.68
N PHE A 32 11.20 -14.89 5.61
CA PHE A 32 12.10 -15.95 6.08
C PHE A 32 11.37 -17.08 6.79
N ALA A 33 10.30 -16.78 7.54
CA ALA A 33 9.51 -17.80 8.24
C ALA A 33 8.62 -18.63 7.30
N THR A 34 8.18 -18.06 6.17
CA THR A 34 7.16 -18.67 5.30
C THR A 34 7.75 -19.25 4.00
N SER A 35 8.91 -18.78 3.55
CA SER A 35 9.46 -19.12 2.23
C SER A 35 10.63 -20.10 2.31
N SER A 36 10.64 -21.12 1.44
CA SER A 36 11.77 -22.02 1.22
C SER A 36 12.96 -21.33 0.54
N ASP A 37 12.69 -20.27 -0.24
CA ASP A 37 13.67 -19.55 -1.07
C ASP A 37 13.51 -18.03 -0.93
N PRO A 38 13.90 -17.47 0.24
CA PRO A 38 13.62 -16.08 0.59
C PRO A 38 14.24 -15.06 -0.37
N MET A 39 15.41 -15.33 -0.94
CA MET A 39 16.03 -14.41 -1.91
C MET A 39 15.24 -14.29 -3.21
N ASN A 40 14.69 -15.40 -3.71
CA ASN A 40 13.87 -15.35 -4.91
C ASN A 40 12.52 -14.68 -4.62
N ALA A 41 11.99 -14.81 -3.40
CA ALA A 41 10.78 -14.10 -2.97
C ALA A 41 10.97 -12.57 -2.99
N PHE A 42 12.09 -12.06 -2.46
CA PHE A 42 12.38 -10.62 -2.55
C PHE A 42 12.54 -10.14 -3.99
N PHE A 43 13.28 -10.89 -4.82
CA PHE A 43 13.46 -10.52 -6.22
C PHE A 43 12.13 -10.55 -6.99
N SER A 44 11.30 -11.56 -6.75
CA SER A 44 9.97 -11.68 -7.37
C SER A 44 9.00 -10.61 -6.87
N PHE A 45 9.12 -10.17 -5.62
CA PHE A 45 8.29 -9.09 -5.08
C PHE A 45 8.58 -7.75 -5.75
N PHE A 46 9.86 -7.39 -5.92
CA PHE A 46 10.25 -6.10 -6.51
C PHE A 46 10.29 -6.13 -8.04
N VAL A 47 10.82 -7.18 -8.64
CA VAL A 47 11.11 -7.25 -10.10
C VAL A 47 10.13 -8.13 -10.84
N GLY A 48 9.56 -9.15 -10.18
CA GLY A 48 8.57 -10.06 -10.76
C GLY A 48 7.46 -9.39 -11.59
N PRO A 49 6.80 -8.30 -11.13
CA PRO A 49 5.78 -7.62 -11.92
C PRO A 49 6.30 -6.97 -13.21
N PHE A 50 7.56 -6.53 -13.25
CA PHE A 50 8.17 -5.84 -14.39
C PHE A 50 8.83 -6.78 -15.42
N THR A 51 8.86 -8.10 -15.15
CA THR A 51 9.52 -9.06 -16.04
C THR A 51 8.84 -9.22 -17.41
N SER A 52 7.58 -8.77 -17.58
CA SER A 52 6.87 -8.83 -18.88
C SER A 52 5.70 -7.86 -18.93
N ALA A 53 5.41 -7.31 -20.12
CA ALA A 53 4.22 -6.48 -20.37
C ALA A 53 2.91 -7.18 -19.98
N ARG A 54 2.83 -8.52 -20.15
CA ARG A 54 1.68 -9.32 -19.69
C ARG A 54 1.49 -9.31 -18.17
N ARG A 55 2.56 -9.33 -17.37
CA ARG A 55 2.46 -9.32 -15.91
C ARG A 55 2.01 -7.95 -15.40
N ILE A 56 2.48 -6.88 -16.04
CA ILE A 56 1.97 -5.52 -15.78
C ILE A 56 0.49 -5.44 -16.11
N GLY A 57 0.07 -5.97 -17.27
CA GLY A 57 -1.34 -6.04 -17.65
C GLY A 57 -2.20 -6.75 -16.61
N ASN A 58 -1.74 -7.88 -16.07
CA ASN A 58 -2.43 -8.62 -15.02
C ASN A 58 -2.57 -7.82 -13.70
N ILE A 59 -1.57 -7.00 -13.36
CA ILE A 59 -1.65 -6.10 -12.19
C ILE A 59 -2.71 -5.03 -12.42
N VAL A 60 -2.74 -4.43 -13.61
CA VAL A 60 -3.75 -3.42 -13.96
C VAL A 60 -5.14 -4.03 -13.97
N GLU A 61 -5.29 -5.23 -14.52
CA GLU A 61 -6.56 -5.97 -14.53
C GLU A 61 -7.07 -6.24 -13.11
N ALA A 62 -6.19 -6.66 -12.19
CA ALA A 62 -6.55 -6.87 -10.78
C ALA A 62 -6.81 -5.57 -10.02
N ALA A 63 -6.07 -4.49 -10.32
CA ALA A 63 -6.21 -3.20 -9.66
C ALA A 63 -7.44 -2.41 -10.13
N CYS A 64 -7.83 -2.56 -11.39
CA CYS A 64 -8.97 -1.88 -12.01
C CYS A 64 -10.27 -2.02 -11.19
N PRO A 65 -10.76 -3.23 -10.84
CA PRO A 65 -11.97 -3.37 -10.05
C PRO A 65 -11.81 -2.77 -8.64
N LEU A 66 -10.66 -2.94 -7.99
CA LEU A 66 -10.40 -2.36 -6.67
C LEU A 66 -10.43 -0.83 -6.68
N MET A 67 -9.90 -0.21 -7.73
CA MET A 67 -9.95 1.25 -7.88
C MET A 67 -11.38 1.73 -8.12
N PHE A 68 -12.16 1.04 -8.97
CA PHE A 68 -13.55 1.40 -9.21
C PHE A 68 -14.44 1.22 -7.97
N THR A 69 -14.24 0.16 -7.19
CA THR A 69 -14.98 -0.03 -5.93
C THR A 69 -14.63 1.04 -4.90
N ALA A 70 -13.34 1.34 -4.73
CA ALA A 70 -12.91 2.42 -3.84
C ALA A 70 -13.48 3.78 -4.28
N LEU A 71 -13.46 4.07 -5.59
CA LEU A 71 -13.98 5.32 -6.13
C LEU A 71 -15.50 5.44 -5.95
N ALA A 72 -16.25 4.35 -6.15
CA ALA A 72 -17.69 4.31 -5.87
C ALA A 72 -17.99 4.64 -4.40
N VAL A 73 -17.24 4.05 -3.46
CA VAL A 73 -17.39 4.32 -2.02
C VAL A 73 -17.06 5.78 -1.68
N LEU A 74 -15.97 6.31 -2.23
CA LEU A 74 -15.57 7.72 -2.03
C LEU A 74 -16.63 8.70 -2.55
N MET A 75 -17.26 8.41 -3.69
CA MET A 75 -18.35 9.24 -4.21
C MET A 75 -19.58 9.23 -3.30
N ILE A 76 -19.96 8.08 -2.75
CA ILE A 76 -21.10 7.98 -1.83
C ILE A 76 -20.83 8.73 -0.52
N PHE A 77 -19.60 8.63 0.01
CA PHE A 77 -19.16 9.44 1.16
C PHE A 77 -19.18 10.94 0.85
N GLY A 78 -18.75 11.34 -0.35
CA GLY A 78 -18.82 12.74 -0.79
C GLY A 78 -20.25 13.28 -0.90
N ALA A 79 -21.21 12.42 -1.24
CA ALA A 79 -22.64 12.75 -1.32
C ALA A 79 -23.36 12.73 0.05
N GLY A 80 -22.69 12.34 1.14
CA GLY A 80 -23.29 12.22 2.47
C GLY A 80 -24.30 11.07 2.61
N LEU A 81 -24.36 10.16 1.63
CA LEU A 81 -25.31 9.06 1.55
C LEU A 81 -24.77 7.80 2.26
N PHE A 82 -24.40 7.94 3.53
CA PHE A 82 -23.84 6.84 4.33
C PHE A 82 -24.79 5.64 4.46
N SER A 83 -26.11 5.87 4.42
CA SER A 83 -27.13 4.81 4.45
C SER A 83 -27.07 3.89 3.24
N MET A 84 -26.57 4.37 2.10
CA MET A 84 -26.57 3.63 0.82
C MET A 84 -25.36 2.69 0.69
N ILE A 85 -24.37 2.79 1.57
CA ILE A 85 -23.17 1.93 1.56
C ILE A 85 -23.50 0.53 2.09
N THR A 86 -24.47 0.43 2.98
CA THR A 86 -24.84 -0.81 3.69
C THR A 86 -26.01 -1.55 3.03
N GLU A 87 -26.87 -0.86 2.28
CA GLU A 87 -28.05 -1.48 1.64
C GLU A 87 -27.75 -2.19 0.31
N GLY A 88 -26.48 -2.22 -0.12
CA GLY A 88 -26.03 -2.85 -1.36
C GLY A 88 -25.36 -4.22 -1.23
N ALA A 89 -25.40 -4.85 -0.04
CA ALA A 89 -24.89 -6.21 0.21
C ALA A 89 -25.99 -7.27 0.02
#